data_AF-A0AAU5QUB0-F1
#
_entry.id   AF-A0AAU5QUB0-F1
#
_cell.length_a   1.000
_cell.length_b   1.000
_cell.length_c   1.000
_cell.angle_alpha   90.00
_cell.angle_beta   90.00
_cell.angle_gamma   90.00
#
_symmetry.space_group_name_H-M   'P 1'
#
loop_
_entity.id
_entity.type
_entity.pdbx_description
1 polymer ?
#
loop_
_entity_poly.entity_id
_entity_poly.type
_entity_poly.pdbx_seq_one_letter_code
_entity_poly.pdbx_strand_id
1 'polypeptide(L)'
;MPDQVEVSEVSLAREIFGPLGGIVEIGAVVDAGAGAALARISVGDFTARNKSELTHILRTVQAVGNFHPSTMNLVDELGWHADHEITAASLLLWSRGIEEFSSHLGSPRSVRRMVSAGADLHLVHFTHALVGAAVALGKPAAASSERIVETVRRAARLTGTDAPGAPWDVYRMWRASLLPTVLMPASGSPNSVKMGYRSFAHALELSTTAKAI
;
A
#
# COMPACT_ATOMS: atom_id res chain seq x y z
N MET A 1 -9.04 -26.41 -22.06
CA MET A 1 -9.22 -25.06 -21.52
C MET A 1 -8.17 -24.88 -20.44
N PRO A 2 -7.35 -23.82 -20.42
CA PRO A 2 -6.42 -23.66 -19.31
C PRO A 2 -7.26 -23.39 -18.06
N ASP A 3 -7.01 -24.17 -17.01
CA ASP A 3 -7.59 -23.94 -15.69
C ASP A 3 -7.36 -22.48 -15.31
N GLN A 4 -8.44 -21.72 -15.22
CA GLN A 4 -8.39 -20.43 -14.56
C GLN A 4 -8.10 -20.73 -13.10
N VAL A 5 -6.87 -20.48 -12.66
CA VAL A 5 -6.55 -20.49 -11.24
C VAL A 5 -7.46 -19.46 -10.59
N GLU A 6 -8.48 -19.93 -9.89
CA GLU A 6 -9.42 -19.09 -9.17
C GLU A 6 -8.64 -18.35 -8.09
N VAL A 7 -8.56 -17.02 -8.22
CA VAL A 7 -7.86 -16.21 -7.24
C VAL A 7 -8.67 -16.24 -5.95
N SER A 8 -8.12 -16.87 -4.92
CA SER A 8 -8.84 -17.00 -3.65
C SER A 8 -8.98 -15.64 -2.96
N GLU A 9 -10.08 -15.47 -2.22
CA GLU A 9 -10.33 -14.29 -1.39
C GLU A 9 -9.17 -14.02 -0.41
N VAL A 10 -8.64 -15.08 0.20
CA VAL A 10 -7.49 -15.03 1.12
C VAL A 10 -6.22 -14.52 0.43
N SER A 11 -5.98 -14.93 -0.82
CA SER A 11 -4.84 -14.44 -1.60
C SER A 11 -4.93 -12.94 -1.86
N LEU A 12 -6.09 -12.45 -2.31
CA LEU A 12 -6.32 -11.01 -2.53
C LEU A 12 -6.17 -10.20 -1.24
N ALA A 13 -6.71 -10.70 -0.13
CA ALA A 13 -6.59 -10.03 1.16
C ALA A 13 -5.13 -9.91 1.62
N ARG A 14 -4.34 -11.00 1.50
CA ARG A 14 -2.91 -10.99 1.83
C ARG A 14 -2.10 -10.03 0.97
N GLU A 15 -2.41 -9.95 -0.33
CA GLU A 15 -1.75 -9.00 -1.25
C GLU A 15 -2.02 -7.54 -0.86
N ILE A 16 -3.19 -7.22 -0.31
CA ILE A 16 -3.52 -5.87 0.17
C ILE A 16 -2.91 -5.60 1.56
N PHE A 17 -2.98 -6.57 2.47
CA PHE A 17 -2.50 -6.38 3.85
C PHE A 17 -0.98 -6.33 3.96
N GLY A 18 -0.24 -7.02 3.09
CA GLY A 18 1.22 -6.97 3.05
C GLY A 18 1.78 -5.54 2.96
N PRO A 19 1.46 -4.75 1.94
CA PRO A 19 1.93 -3.37 1.85
C PRO A 19 1.32 -2.45 2.92
N LEU A 20 0.12 -2.74 3.44
CA LEU A 20 -0.46 -1.98 4.56
C LEU A 20 0.36 -2.14 5.85
N GLY A 21 0.91 -3.33 6.12
CA GLY A 21 1.83 -3.54 7.24
C GLY A 21 3.08 -2.66 7.14
N GLY A 22 3.67 -2.57 5.94
CA GLY A 22 4.80 -1.66 5.69
C GLY A 22 4.43 -0.18 5.88
N ILE A 23 3.25 0.26 5.43
CA ILE A 23 2.74 1.63 5.68
C ILE A 23 2.66 1.92 7.18
N VAL A 24 2.23 0.96 7.99
CA VAL A 24 2.07 1.13 9.44
C VAL A 24 3.42 1.18 10.16
N GLU A 25 4.33 0.24 9.87
CA GLU A 25 5.68 0.23 10.48
C GLU A 25 6.44 1.51 10.11
N ILE A 26 6.42 1.90 8.83
CA ILE A 26 7.05 3.14 8.35
C ILE A 26 6.40 4.36 8.98
N GLY A 27 5.07 4.39 9.09
CA GLY A 27 4.33 5.47 9.72
C GLY A 27 4.72 5.67 11.18
N ALA A 28 4.91 4.59 11.94
CA ALA A 28 5.40 4.66 13.32
C ALA A 28 6.80 5.29 13.40
N VAL A 29 7.69 4.98 12.45
CA VAL A 29 9.04 5.60 12.40
C VAL A 29 8.98 7.08 12.03
N VAL A 30 8.09 7.45 11.10
CA VAL A 30 7.88 8.84 10.70
C VAL A 30 7.33 9.66 11.86
N ASP A 31 6.31 9.14 12.55
CA ASP A 31 5.66 9.78 13.71
C ASP A 31 6.64 9.99 14.87
N ALA A 32 7.52 9.02 15.15
CA ALA A 32 8.57 9.15 16.15
C ALA A 32 9.71 10.10 15.72
N GLY A 33 9.86 10.34 14.42
CA GLY A 33 10.91 11.14 13.82
C GLY A 33 12.21 10.36 13.61
N ALA A 34 12.92 10.64 12.51
CA ALA A 34 14.07 9.84 12.08
C ALA A 34 15.33 9.92 12.97
N GLY A 35 15.31 10.71 14.05
CA GLY A 35 16.35 10.73 15.07
C GLY A 35 16.04 9.81 16.27
N ALA A 36 14.83 9.24 16.34
CA ALA A 36 14.44 8.34 17.40
C ALA A 36 15.20 7.01 17.31
N ALA A 37 15.49 6.41 18.47
CA ALA A 37 16.05 5.08 18.54
C ALA A 37 14.97 4.07 18.11
N LEU A 38 15.19 3.31 17.02
CA LEU A 38 14.20 2.38 16.45
C LEU A 38 13.63 1.40 17.48
N ALA A 39 14.47 0.86 18.36
CA ALA A 39 14.06 -0.08 19.42
C ALA A 39 13.11 0.51 20.48
N ARG A 40 12.87 1.84 20.48
CA ARG A 40 11.94 2.51 21.39
C ARG A 40 10.63 2.93 20.69
N ILE A 41 10.50 2.68 19.40
CA ILE A 41 9.32 3.05 18.62
C ILE A 41 8.26 1.97 18.84
N SER A 42 7.09 2.36 19.31
CA SER A 42 5.94 1.47 19.51
C SER A 42 4.97 1.58 18.32
N VAL A 43 4.74 0.47 17.64
CA VAL A 43 3.74 0.34 16.58
C VAL A 43 2.33 0.30 17.16
N GLY A 44 2.17 -0.34 18.33
CA GLY A 44 0.90 -0.36 19.07
C GLY A 44 0.41 1.03 19.45
N ASP A 45 1.30 1.88 19.97
CA ASP A 45 0.97 3.27 20.30
C ASP A 45 0.62 4.09 19.06
N PHE A 46 1.39 3.92 17.97
CA PHE A 46 1.11 4.58 16.69
C PHE A 46 -0.26 4.17 16.14
N THR A 47 -0.58 2.88 16.13
CA THR A 47 -1.87 2.37 15.63
C THR A 47 -3.03 2.81 16.51
N ALA A 48 -2.85 2.86 17.83
CA ALA A 48 -3.85 3.36 18.77
C ALA A 48 -4.19 4.84 18.51
N ARG A 49 -3.17 5.69 18.29
CA ARG A 49 -3.36 7.11 17.93
C ARG A 49 -4.05 7.28 16.57
N ASN A 50 -3.73 6.42 15.61
CA ASN A 50 -4.25 6.48 14.23
C ASN A 50 -5.44 5.54 13.98
N LYS A 51 -6.11 5.07 15.04
CA LYS A 51 -7.18 4.05 14.97
C LYS A 51 -8.32 4.45 14.02
N SER A 52 -8.73 5.72 14.02
CA SER A 52 -9.80 6.20 13.14
C SER A 52 -9.43 6.09 11.67
N GLU A 53 -8.22 6.49 11.30
CA GLU A 53 -7.70 6.43 9.94
C GLU A 53 -7.54 4.98 9.47
N LEU A 54 -6.92 4.12 10.30
CA LEU A 54 -6.77 2.70 10.01
C LEU A 54 -8.14 1.99 9.86
N THR A 55 -9.11 2.32 10.72
CA THR A 55 -10.47 1.79 10.61
C THR A 55 -11.12 2.19 9.29
N HIS A 56 -10.92 3.42 8.83
CA HIS A 56 -11.45 3.88 7.55
C HIS A 56 -10.79 3.16 6.37
N ILE A 57 -9.46 3.00 6.40
CA ILE A 57 -8.70 2.25 5.39
C ILE A 57 -9.22 0.82 5.31
N LEU A 58 -9.32 0.11 6.44
CA LEU A 58 -9.76 -1.28 6.49
C LEU A 58 -11.21 -1.47 6.00
N ARG A 59 -12.12 -0.53 6.32
CA ARG A 59 -13.49 -0.55 5.77
C ARG A 59 -13.50 -0.43 4.24
N THR A 60 -12.65 0.43 3.68
CA THR A 60 -12.56 0.55 2.22
C THR A 60 -11.92 -0.67 1.59
N VAL A 61 -10.87 -1.23 2.20
CA VAL A 61 -10.26 -2.50 1.77
C VAL A 61 -11.32 -3.61 1.71
N GLN A 62 -12.11 -3.75 2.78
CA GLN A 62 -13.21 -4.72 2.82
C GLN A 62 -14.23 -4.49 1.70
N ALA A 63 -14.62 -3.24 1.45
CA ALA A 63 -15.58 -2.91 0.41
C ALA A 63 -15.05 -3.16 -1.01
N VAL A 64 -13.76 -2.85 -1.27
CA VAL A 64 -13.11 -3.08 -2.56
C VAL A 64 -12.97 -4.58 -2.82
N GLY A 65 -12.45 -5.33 -1.84
CA GLY A 65 -12.24 -6.77 -1.92
C GLY A 65 -13.51 -7.61 -1.73
N ASN A 66 -14.64 -6.99 -1.41
CA ASN A 66 -15.87 -7.70 -0.99
C ASN A 66 -15.58 -8.78 0.07
N PHE A 67 -14.62 -8.51 0.97
CA PHE A 67 -14.09 -9.52 1.86
C PHE A 67 -15.08 -9.86 2.97
N HIS A 68 -15.27 -11.16 3.18
CA HIS A 68 -16.01 -11.69 4.31
C HIS A 68 -15.35 -11.20 5.61
N PRO A 69 -16.12 -10.90 6.67
CA PRO A 69 -15.56 -10.48 7.95
C PRO A 69 -14.48 -11.41 8.51
N SER A 70 -14.61 -12.73 8.31
CA SER A 70 -13.56 -13.68 8.74
C SER A 70 -12.24 -13.52 7.99
N THR A 71 -12.27 -13.13 6.71
CA THR A 71 -11.06 -12.84 5.93
C THR A 71 -10.37 -11.58 6.45
N MET A 72 -11.13 -10.61 6.95
CA MET A 72 -10.57 -9.41 7.56
C MET A 72 -9.78 -9.71 8.84
N ASN A 73 -10.04 -10.85 9.53
CA ASN A 73 -9.25 -11.27 10.69
C ASN A 73 -7.78 -11.57 10.36
N LEU A 74 -7.44 -11.78 9.07
CA LEU A 74 -6.04 -11.90 8.63
C LEU A 74 -5.21 -10.67 9.01
N VAL A 75 -5.83 -9.49 9.14
CA VAL A 75 -5.16 -8.29 9.66
C VAL A 75 -4.58 -8.54 11.03
N ASP A 76 -5.35 -9.21 11.90
CA ASP A 76 -4.94 -9.49 13.26
C ASP A 76 -3.87 -10.59 13.30
N GLU A 77 -4.04 -11.63 12.48
CA GLU A 77 -3.07 -12.72 12.33
C GLU A 77 -1.70 -12.25 11.83
N LEU A 78 -1.67 -11.25 10.94
CA LEU A 78 -0.44 -10.66 10.43
C LEU A 78 0.28 -9.78 11.46
N GLY A 79 -0.40 -9.38 12.54
CA GLY A 79 0.22 -8.76 13.72
C GLY A 79 0.83 -7.37 13.51
N TRP A 80 0.66 -6.74 12.34
CA TRP A 80 1.32 -5.45 12.03
C TRP A 80 0.83 -4.28 12.89
N HIS A 81 -0.28 -4.44 13.60
CA HIS A 81 -0.83 -3.45 14.53
C HIS A 81 -0.32 -3.64 15.97
N ALA A 82 0.32 -4.78 16.26
CA ALA A 82 0.90 -5.09 17.56
C ALA A 82 2.36 -4.64 17.62
N ASP A 83 2.85 -4.40 18.86
CA ASP A 83 4.25 -4.06 19.05
C ASP A 83 5.18 -5.19 18.61
N HIS A 84 6.17 -4.80 17.83
CA HIS A 84 7.28 -5.62 17.39
C HIS A 84 8.52 -4.72 17.26
N GLU A 85 9.70 -5.32 17.30
CA GLU A 85 10.94 -4.57 17.17
C GLU A 85 11.11 -4.07 15.73
N ILE A 86 11.16 -2.75 15.56
CA ILE A 86 11.56 -2.13 14.30
C ILE A 86 13.09 -2.10 14.27
N THR A 87 13.67 -2.65 13.19
CA THR A 87 15.12 -2.69 13.01
C THR A 87 15.53 -1.95 11.75
N ALA A 88 16.79 -1.53 11.66
CA ALA A 88 17.31 -0.95 10.42
C ALA A 88 17.28 -1.98 9.27
N ALA A 89 17.37 -3.28 9.58
CA ALA A 89 17.26 -4.37 8.61
C ALA A 89 15.81 -4.55 8.10
N SER A 90 14.78 -4.41 8.95
CA SER A 90 13.39 -4.44 8.49
C SER A 90 13.09 -3.26 7.57
N LEU A 91 13.53 -2.05 7.92
CA LEU A 91 13.40 -0.88 7.05
C LEU A 91 14.16 -1.03 5.73
N LEU A 92 15.31 -1.69 5.73
CA LEU A 92 16.04 -2.00 4.50
C LEU A 92 15.22 -2.93 3.58
N LEU A 93 14.58 -3.95 4.14
CA LEU A 93 13.70 -4.85 3.40
C LEU A 93 12.49 -4.10 2.82
N TRP A 94 11.83 -3.27 3.63
CA TRP A 94 10.68 -2.46 3.21
C TRP A 94 11.05 -1.45 2.11
N SER A 95 12.24 -0.87 2.18
CA SER A 95 12.76 0.04 1.16
C SER A 95 13.33 -0.65 -0.08
N ARG A 96 13.24 -1.98 -0.16
CA ARG A 96 13.78 -2.82 -1.25
C ARG A 96 15.28 -2.60 -1.49
N GLY A 97 16.05 -2.37 -0.43
CA GLY A 97 17.50 -2.31 -0.54
C GLY A 97 18.05 -0.97 -1.05
N ILE A 98 17.35 0.15 -0.83
CA ILE A 98 17.82 1.47 -1.31
C ILE A 98 19.15 1.91 -0.67
N GLU A 99 19.46 1.38 0.52
CA GLU A 99 20.73 1.57 1.22
C GLU A 99 21.55 0.28 1.19
N GLU A 100 22.86 0.39 1.41
CA GLU A 100 23.74 -0.77 1.55
C GLU A 100 23.64 -1.37 2.96
N PHE A 101 23.62 -2.69 3.05
CA PHE A 101 23.70 -3.38 4.34
C PHE A 101 25.08 -3.16 4.98
N SER A 102 25.14 -2.24 5.95
CA SER A 102 26.39 -1.78 6.57
C SER A 102 26.21 -1.43 8.05
N SER A 103 27.31 -1.20 8.77
CA SER A 103 27.29 -0.75 10.17
C SER A 103 26.65 0.63 10.36
N HIS A 104 26.40 1.39 9.28
CA HIS A 104 25.79 2.71 9.31
C HIS A 104 24.31 2.72 8.91
N LEU A 105 23.72 1.54 8.67
CA LEU A 105 22.33 1.39 8.22
C LEU A 105 21.32 2.04 9.18
N GLY A 106 21.60 1.98 10.49
CA GLY A 106 20.79 2.62 11.53
C GLY A 106 21.04 4.13 11.71
N SER A 107 21.88 4.75 10.89
CA SER A 107 22.11 6.19 10.97
C SER A 107 20.83 6.96 10.62
N PRO A 108 20.56 8.13 11.24
CA PRO A 108 19.35 8.91 10.94
C PRO A 108 19.18 9.25 9.45
N ARG A 109 20.29 9.42 8.72
CA ARG A 109 20.25 9.70 7.28
C ARG A 109 19.80 8.49 6.47
N SER A 110 20.34 7.30 6.75
CA SER A 110 19.94 6.05 6.09
C SER A 110 18.50 5.69 6.44
N VAL A 111 18.10 5.83 7.71
CA VAL A 111 16.70 5.62 8.14
C VAL A 111 15.74 6.54 7.37
N ARG A 112 16.03 7.84 7.23
CA ARG A 112 15.18 8.75 6.44
C ARG A 112 15.00 8.30 4.99
N ARG A 113 16.08 7.83 4.35
CA ARG A 113 16.03 7.38 2.96
C ARG A 113 15.25 6.08 2.81
N MET A 114 15.47 5.10 3.70
CA MET A 114 14.73 3.85 3.70
C MET A 114 13.24 4.08 3.96
N VAL A 115 12.90 4.92 4.93
CA VAL A 115 11.51 5.31 5.24
C VAL A 115 10.85 6.00 4.06
N SER A 116 11.52 6.97 3.42
CA SER A 116 10.98 7.67 2.24
C SER A 116 10.75 6.71 1.07
N ALA A 117 11.76 5.92 0.70
CA ALA A 117 11.64 4.97 -0.41
C ALA A 117 10.61 3.87 -0.11
N GLY A 118 10.59 3.37 1.13
CA GLY A 118 9.62 2.38 1.59
C GLY A 118 8.20 2.93 1.53
N ALA A 119 7.96 4.17 1.97
CA ALA A 119 6.63 4.78 1.90
C ALA A 119 6.11 4.81 0.45
N ASP A 120 6.93 5.29 -0.49
CA ASP A 120 6.57 5.33 -1.91
C ASP A 120 6.25 3.93 -2.45
N LEU A 121 7.12 2.95 -2.19
CA LEU A 121 6.95 1.57 -2.63
C LEU A 121 5.67 0.96 -2.07
N HIS A 122 5.46 1.07 -0.76
CA HIS A 122 4.31 0.45 -0.10
C HIS A 122 2.99 1.10 -0.51
N LEU A 123 2.93 2.42 -0.71
CA LEU A 123 1.75 3.10 -1.25
C LEU A 123 1.44 2.66 -2.68
N VAL A 124 2.46 2.49 -3.52
CA VAL A 124 2.31 2.01 -4.91
C VAL A 124 1.85 0.55 -4.95
N HIS A 125 2.43 -0.32 -4.13
CA HIS A 125 2.01 -1.72 -4.03
C HIS A 125 0.61 -1.87 -3.43
N PHE A 126 0.26 -1.06 -2.43
CA PHE A 126 -1.08 -1.03 -1.86
C PHE A 126 -2.12 -0.59 -2.90
N THR A 127 -1.81 0.45 -3.68
CA THR A 127 -2.65 0.88 -4.81
C THR A 127 -2.82 -0.24 -5.84
N HIS A 128 -1.74 -0.94 -6.18
CA HIS A 128 -1.79 -2.06 -7.13
C HIS A 128 -2.67 -3.20 -6.63
N ALA A 129 -2.54 -3.58 -5.35
CA ALA A 129 -3.33 -4.65 -4.76
C ALA A 129 -4.82 -4.29 -4.70
N LEU A 130 -5.17 -3.04 -4.36
CA LEU A 130 -6.55 -2.55 -4.40
C LEU A 130 -7.15 -2.62 -5.81
N VAL A 131 -6.40 -2.17 -6.82
CA VAL A 131 -6.83 -2.25 -8.23
C VAL A 131 -6.97 -3.71 -8.66
N GLY A 132 -6.01 -4.56 -8.32
CA GLY A 132 -6.03 -5.99 -8.63
C GLY A 132 -7.26 -6.69 -8.09
N ALA A 133 -7.58 -6.48 -6.81
CA ALA A 133 -8.79 -7.02 -6.19
C ALA A 133 -10.06 -6.49 -6.85
N ALA A 134 -10.12 -5.19 -7.14
CA ALA A 134 -11.28 -4.60 -7.80
C ALA A 134 -11.48 -5.16 -9.22
N VAL A 135 -10.40 -5.37 -9.99
CA VAL A 135 -10.43 -5.99 -11.31
C VAL A 135 -10.85 -7.46 -11.23
N ALA A 136 -10.29 -8.23 -10.30
CA ALA A 136 -10.64 -9.64 -10.10
C ALA A 136 -12.14 -9.83 -9.79
N LEU A 137 -12.72 -8.89 -9.07
CA LEU A 137 -14.14 -8.89 -8.70
C LEU A 137 -15.05 -8.16 -9.70
N GLY A 138 -14.52 -7.72 -10.84
CA GLY A 138 -15.29 -7.01 -11.87
C GLY A 138 -15.93 -5.71 -11.39
N LYS A 139 -15.32 -5.02 -10.42
CA LYS A 139 -15.86 -3.77 -9.85
C LYS A 139 -15.81 -2.63 -10.89
N PRO A 140 -16.81 -1.72 -10.92
CA PRO A 140 -16.77 -0.56 -11.80
C PRO A 140 -15.60 0.36 -11.48
N ALA A 141 -14.79 0.69 -12.49
CA ALA A 141 -13.58 1.49 -12.31
C ALA A 141 -13.85 2.88 -11.75
N ALA A 142 -14.82 3.62 -12.29
CA ALA A 142 -15.13 4.99 -11.86
C ALA A 142 -15.45 5.08 -10.36
N ALA A 143 -16.45 4.30 -9.89
CA ALA A 143 -16.87 4.31 -8.49
C ALA A 143 -15.80 3.76 -7.53
N SER A 144 -14.99 2.79 -7.98
CA SER A 144 -13.94 2.19 -7.17
C SER A 144 -12.71 3.10 -7.06
N SER A 145 -12.35 3.80 -8.13
CA SER A 145 -11.19 4.71 -8.15
C SER A 145 -11.32 5.85 -7.15
N GLU A 146 -12.51 6.43 -6.97
CA GLU A 146 -12.71 7.48 -5.95
C GLU A 146 -12.40 6.97 -4.53
N ARG A 147 -12.84 5.75 -4.22
CA ARG A 147 -12.60 5.10 -2.92
C ARG A 147 -11.13 4.73 -2.74
N ILE A 148 -10.50 4.22 -3.80
CA ILE A 148 -9.07 3.90 -3.79
C ILE A 148 -8.25 5.17 -3.56
N VAL A 149 -8.52 6.26 -4.27
CA VAL A 149 -7.81 7.55 -4.10
C VAL A 149 -7.93 8.08 -2.68
N GLU A 150 -9.12 8.04 -2.08
CA GLU A 150 -9.30 8.45 -0.69
C GLU A 150 -8.54 7.55 0.29
N THR A 151 -8.52 6.24 0.04
CA THR A 151 -7.77 5.28 0.88
C THR A 151 -6.27 5.50 0.78
N VAL A 152 -5.75 5.71 -0.43
CA VAL A 152 -4.33 6.02 -0.68
C VAL A 152 -3.96 7.34 -0.02
N ARG A 153 -4.82 8.36 -0.08
CA ARG A 153 -4.59 9.63 0.63
C ARG A 153 -4.44 9.43 2.14
N ARG A 154 -5.29 8.61 2.75
CA ARG A 154 -5.21 8.32 4.20
C ARG A 154 -3.95 7.54 4.54
N ALA A 155 -3.62 6.53 3.74
CA ALA A 155 -2.38 5.78 3.89
C ALA A 155 -1.14 6.70 3.76
N ALA A 156 -1.15 7.64 2.82
CA ALA A 156 -0.07 8.59 2.62
C ALA A 156 0.11 9.54 3.82
N ARG A 157 -0.98 9.96 4.48
CA ARG A 157 -0.90 10.73 5.74
C ARG A 157 -0.21 9.93 6.85
N LEU A 158 -0.45 8.62 6.94
CA LEU A 158 0.19 7.77 7.94
C LEU A 158 1.71 7.73 7.77
N THR A 159 2.22 7.84 6.55
CA THR A 159 3.66 7.87 6.23
C THR A 159 4.25 9.28 6.21
N GLY A 160 3.52 10.29 6.70
CA GLY A 160 3.95 11.70 6.69
C GLY A 160 3.97 12.36 5.31
N THR A 161 3.29 11.75 4.33
CA THR A 161 3.09 12.29 2.98
C THR A 161 1.70 12.95 2.92
N ASP A 162 1.55 14.11 3.55
CA ASP A 162 0.27 14.81 3.70
C ASP A 162 -0.01 15.86 2.61
N ALA A 163 0.94 16.04 1.67
CA ALA A 163 0.81 16.99 0.57
C ALA A 163 -0.49 16.71 -0.24
N PRO A 164 -1.24 17.75 -0.66
CA PRO A 164 -2.45 17.57 -1.47
C PRO A 164 -2.26 16.71 -2.72
N GLY A 165 -1.05 16.73 -3.30
CA GLY A 165 -0.65 15.95 -4.47
C GLY A 165 -0.30 14.48 -4.23
N ALA A 166 -0.25 14.00 -2.98
CA ALA A 166 0.24 12.65 -2.68
C ALA A 166 -0.47 11.53 -3.46
N PRO A 167 -1.82 11.51 -3.61
CA PRO A 167 -2.48 10.48 -4.42
C PRO A 167 -2.11 10.54 -5.91
N TRP A 168 -1.84 11.74 -6.45
CA TRP A 168 -1.39 11.91 -7.83
C TRP A 168 0.02 11.36 -8.02
N ASP A 169 0.93 11.62 -7.08
CA ASP A 169 2.30 11.10 -7.14
C ASP A 169 2.32 9.57 -7.04
N VAL A 170 1.54 8.99 -6.13
CA VAL A 170 1.38 7.53 -6.02
C VAL A 170 0.81 6.94 -7.32
N TYR A 171 -0.22 7.57 -7.92
CA TYR A 171 -0.74 7.14 -9.22
C TYR A 171 0.33 7.18 -10.32
N ARG A 172 1.11 8.28 -10.41
CA ARG A 172 2.17 8.41 -11.40
C ARG A 172 3.23 7.32 -11.25
N MET A 173 3.65 7.05 -10.02
CA MET A 173 4.60 5.98 -9.71
C MET A 173 4.03 4.61 -10.06
N TRP A 174 2.81 4.29 -9.62
CA TRP A 174 2.11 3.04 -9.94
C TRP A 174 1.97 2.81 -11.45
N ARG A 175 1.58 3.84 -12.20
CA ARG A 175 1.44 3.81 -13.66
C ARG A 175 2.76 3.50 -14.35
N ALA A 176 3.87 4.02 -13.84
CA ALA A 176 5.18 3.84 -14.45
C ALA A 176 5.83 2.51 -14.05
N SER A 177 5.65 2.04 -12.81
CA SER A 177 6.39 0.89 -12.27
C SER A 177 5.63 -0.43 -12.34
N LEU A 178 4.34 -0.44 -12.00
CA LEU A 178 3.57 -1.69 -11.84
C LEU A 178 2.58 -1.94 -12.98
N LEU A 179 1.95 -0.91 -13.53
CA LEU A 179 0.99 -1.09 -14.62
C LEU A 179 1.59 -1.79 -15.87
N PRO A 180 2.83 -1.51 -16.32
CA PRO A 180 3.43 -2.22 -17.45
C PRO A 180 3.59 -3.71 -17.21
N THR A 181 3.83 -4.13 -15.97
CA THR A 181 3.96 -5.55 -15.61
C THR A 181 2.69 -6.36 -15.92
N VAL A 182 1.53 -5.70 -15.98
CA VAL A 182 0.24 -6.29 -16.35
C VAL A 182 -0.09 -6.04 -17.83
N LEU A 183 0.14 -4.84 -18.35
CA LEU A 183 -0.34 -4.45 -19.69
C LEU A 183 0.55 -4.87 -20.85
N MET A 184 1.84 -5.11 -20.61
CA MET A 184 2.78 -5.50 -21.67
C MET A 184 2.27 -6.74 -22.41
N PRO A 185 2.50 -6.85 -23.74
CA PRO A 185 2.10 -8.05 -24.48
C PRO A 185 2.61 -9.36 -23.85
N ALA A 186 3.83 -9.33 -23.29
CA ALA A 186 4.50 -10.48 -22.68
C ALA A 186 4.04 -10.83 -21.24
N SER A 187 3.16 -10.07 -20.58
CA SER A 187 2.83 -10.22 -19.15
C SER A 187 2.07 -11.49 -18.74
N GLY A 188 1.72 -12.37 -19.69
CA GLY A 188 0.87 -13.55 -19.43
C GLY A 188 -0.57 -13.24 -18.96
N SER A 189 -0.88 -11.99 -18.63
CA SER A 189 -2.18 -11.58 -18.09
C SER A 189 -3.30 -11.73 -19.14
N PRO A 190 -4.47 -12.27 -18.77
CA PRO A 190 -5.62 -12.35 -19.67
C PRO A 190 -6.05 -10.97 -20.20
N ASN A 191 -6.61 -10.93 -21.42
CA ASN A 191 -7.07 -9.67 -22.02
C ASN A 191 -8.15 -8.97 -21.18
N SER A 192 -9.04 -9.72 -20.52
CA SER A 192 -10.03 -9.17 -19.59
C SER A 192 -9.38 -8.41 -18.43
N VAL A 193 -8.34 -8.99 -17.81
CA VAL A 193 -7.55 -8.35 -16.75
C VAL A 193 -6.87 -7.09 -17.28
N LYS A 194 -6.22 -7.16 -18.46
CA LYS A 194 -5.58 -5.99 -19.09
C LYS A 194 -6.58 -4.86 -19.36
N MET A 195 -7.80 -5.18 -19.82
CA MET A 195 -8.86 -4.19 -20.01
C MET A 195 -9.28 -3.56 -18.67
N GLY A 196 -9.48 -4.36 -17.63
CA GLY A 196 -9.79 -3.86 -16.29
C GLY A 196 -8.74 -2.88 -15.77
N TYR A 197 -7.46 -3.23 -15.85
CA TYR A 197 -6.36 -2.35 -15.44
C TYR A 197 -6.30 -1.05 -16.25
N ARG A 198 -6.58 -1.07 -17.56
CA ARG A 198 -6.68 0.15 -18.37
C ARG A 198 -7.83 1.05 -17.91
N SER A 199 -9.02 0.47 -17.68
CA SER A 199 -10.17 1.21 -17.17
C SER A 199 -9.87 1.88 -15.82
N PHE A 200 -9.21 1.15 -14.91
CA PHE A 200 -8.76 1.72 -13.63
C PHE A 200 -7.70 2.80 -13.80
N ALA A 201 -6.73 2.64 -14.70
CA ALA A 201 -5.73 3.67 -14.96
C ALA A 201 -6.37 5.00 -15.39
N HIS A 202 -7.31 4.97 -16.33
CA HIS A 202 -8.04 6.16 -16.77
C HIS A 202 -8.90 6.76 -15.65
N ALA A 203 -9.63 5.93 -14.90
CA ALA A 203 -10.49 6.41 -13.82
C ALA A 203 -9.68 7.01 -12.64
N LEU A 204 -8.53 6.41 -12.31
CA LEU A 204 -7.62 6.94 -11.29
C LEU A 204 -7.01 8.28 -11.71
N GLU A 205 -6.62 8.44 -12.98
CA GLU A 205 -6.12 9.71 -13.53
C GLU A 205 -7.12 10.85 -13.32
N LEU A 206 -8.39 10.62 -13.67
CA LEU A 206 -9.46 11.59 -13.49
C LEU A 206 -9.70 11.90 -12.00
N SER A 207 -9.74 10.85 -11.17
CA SER A 207 -10.03 10.97 -9.73
C SER A 207 -8.92 11.68 -8.94
N THR A 208 -7.67 11.60 -9.41
CA THR A 208 -6.50 12.21 -8.77
C THR A 208 -6.26 13.63 -9.25
N THR A 209 -6.52 13.93 -10.52
CA THR A 209 -6.37 15.29 -11.08
C THR A 209 -7.51 16.23 -10.69
N ALA A 210 -8.75 15.75 -10.61
CA ALA A 210 -9.91 16.54 -10.21
C ALA A 210 -9.85 17.05 -8.75
N LYS A 211 -8.93 16.51 -7.93
CA LYS A 211 -8.73 16.89 -6.53
C LYS A 211 -7.39 17.61 -6.28
N ALA A 212 -6.59 17.84 -7.33
CA ALA A 212 -5.29 18.50 -7.27
C ALA A 212 -5.32 19.96 -7.79
N ILE A 213 -6.46 20.39 -8.33
CA ILE A 213 -6.79 21.76 -8.76
C ILE A 213 -7.78 22.33 -7.74
#